data_AF-A0A950SWT7-F1
#
_entry.id   AF-A0A950SWT7-F1
#
_cell.length_a   1.000
_cell.length_b   1.000
_cell.length_c   1.000
_cell.angle_alpha   90.00
_cell.angle_beta   90.00
_cell.angle_gamma   90.00
#
_symmetry.space_group_name_H-M   'P 1'
#
loop_
_entity.id
_entity.type
_entity.pdbx_description
1 polymer ?
#
loop_
_entity_poly.entity_id
_entity_poly.type
_entity_poly.pdbx_seq_one_letter_code
_entity_poly.pdbx_strand_id
1 'polypeptide(L)'
;MPPTSALFHIADTLSDALAPMREPINADELIALARRRTGLTDFGGTPFKAPLQNLLQACFEDANLSLVGRIATRWDVVRFLSNLLRLAEEEKRAPEILAEP
;
A
#
# COMPACT_ATOMS: atom_id res chain seq x y z
N MET A 1 43.18 8.12 7.45
CA MET A 1 41.88 8.80 7.57
C MET A 1 41.16 8.62 6.25
N PRO A 2 39.96 8.01 6.18
CA PRO A 2 39.23 7.91 4.92
C PRO A 2 38.74 9.32 4.53
N PRO A 3 38.64 9.63 3.22
CA PRO A 3 38.22 10.94 2.75
C PRO A 3 36.73 11.17 3.07
N THR A 4 36.43 12.29 3.71
CA THR A 4 35.12 12.71 4.21
C THR A 4 34.03 12.80 3.12
N SER A 5 34.40 12.77 1.83
CA SER A 5 33.52 12.93 0.66
C SER A 5 32.64 11.70 0.37
N ALA A 6 33.12 10.48 0.64
CA ALA A 6 32.36 9.26 0.32
C ALA A 6 31.08 9.10 1.17
N LEU A 7 31.10 9.60 2.41
CA LEU A 7 29.94 9.57 3.30
C LEU A 7 28.80 10.48 2.82
N PHE A 8 29.12 11.64 2.24
CA PHE A 8 28.11 12.58 1.75
C PHE A 8 27.36 12.06 0.54
N HIS A 9 28.05 11.47 -0.44
CA HIS A 9 27.39 10.90 -1.62
C HIS A 9 26.48 9.71 -1.29
N ILE A 10 26.90 8.88 -0.33
CA ILE A 10 26.05 7.77 0.15
C ILE A 10 24.81 8.31 0.86
N ALA A 11 24.97 9.37 1.67
CA ALA A 11 23.84 10.02 2.34
C ALA A 11 22.86 10.65 1.34
N ASP A 12 23.35 11.35 0.32
CA ASP A 12 22.51 11.96 -0.72
C ASP A 12 21.76 10.90 -1.54
N THR A 13 22.46 9.84 -1.99
CA THR A 13 21.85 8.74 -2.75
C THR A 13 20.78 8.00 -1.94
N LEU A 14 21.00 7.83 -0.64
CA LEU A 14 20.02 7.24 0.27
C LEU A 14 18.82 8.17 0.49
N SER A 15 19.06 9.48 0.60
CA SER A 15 17.99 10.47 0.71
C SER A 15 17.10 10.48 -0.54
N ASP A 16 17.71 10.45 -1.73
CA ASP A 16 16.98 10.39 -3.01
C ASP A 16 16.22 9.07 -3.19
N ALA A 17 16.82 7.94 -2.81
CA ALA A 17 16.15 6.65 -2.85
C ALA A 17 14.96 6.55 -1.86
N LEU A 18 14.98 7.33 -0.78
CA LEU A 18 13.92 7.39 0.23
C LEU A 18 12.93 8.54 -0.01
N ALA A 19 13.20 9.44 -0.95
CA ALA A 19 12.30 10.55 -1.29
C ALA A 19 10.88 10.09 -1.69
N PRO A 20 10.69 9.02 -2.49
CA PRO A 20 9.36 8.49 -2.78
C PRO A 20 8.63 7.94 -1.55
N MET A 21 9.36 7.61 -0.48
CA MET A 21 8.79 7.15 0.80
C MET A 21 8.38 8.29 1.73
N ARG A 22 8.59 9.54 1.31
CA ARG A 22 8.13 10.76 2.01
C ARG A 22 6.86 11.35 1.41
N GLU A 23 6.45 10.91 0.23
CA GLU A 23 5.21 11.37 -0.42
C GLU A 23 3.97 10.70 0.18
N PRO A 24 2.78 11.35 0.08
CA PRO A 24 1.52 10.74 0.47
C PRO A 24 1.29 9.41 -0.24
N ILE A 25 0.77 8.44 0.51
CA ILE A 25 0.48 7.12 -0.03
C ILE A 25 -0.79 7.21 -0.90
N ASN A 26 -0.65 7.00 -2.21
CA ASN A 26 -1.77 7.06 -3.15
C ASN A 26 -2.53 5.73 -3.20
N ALA A 27 -3.85 5.76 -2.91
CA ALA A 27 -4.72 4.59 -2.96
C ALA A 27 -4.71 3.87 -4.32
N ASP A 28 -4.72 4.61 -5.43
CA ASP A 28 -4.76 4.04 -6.78
C ASP A 28 -3.48 3.27 -7.12
N GLU A 29 -2.33 3.71 -6.63
CA GLU A 29 -1.08 2.97 -6.77
C GLU A 29 -1.12 1.64 -6.01
N LEU A 30 -1.67 1.66 -4.79
CA LEU A 30 -1.74 0.45 -3.97
C LEU A 30 -2.73 -0.56 -4.54
N ILE A 31 -3.85 -0.07 -5.07
CA ILE A 31 -4.83 -0.88 -5.81
C ILE A 31 -4.16 -1.48 -7.05
N ALA A 32 -3.46 -0.68 -7.85
CA ALA A 32 -2.76 -1.17 -9.04
C ALA A 32 -1.69 -2.22 -8.69
N LEU A 33 -0.93 -2.01 -7.61
CA LEU A 33 0.07 -2.96 -7.14
C LEU A 33 -0.56 -4.26 -6.64
N ALA A 34 -1.65 -4.20 -5.88
CA ALA A 34 -2.38 -5.38 -5.45
C ALA A 34 -2.89 -6.20 -6.65
N ARG A 35 -3.50 -5.53 -7.64
CA ARG A 35 -3.94 -6.16 -8.90
C ARG A 35 -2.79 -6.84 -9.64
N ARG A 36 -1.64 -6.18 -9.76
CA ARG A 36 -0.45 -6.77 -10.38
C ARG A 36 0.06 -8.00 -9.62
N ARG A 37 0.01 -7.99 -8.28
CA ARG A 37 0.48 -9.10 -7.43
C ARG A 37 -0.43 -10.32 -7.50
N THR A 38 -1.73 -10.12 -7.64
CA THR A 38 -2.71 -11.22 -7.66
C THR A 38 -3.09 -11.68 -9.06
N GLY A 39 -2.93 -10.82 -10.08
CA GLY A 39 -3.50 -11.04 -11.41
C GLY A 39 -5.01 -10.78 -11.49
N LEU A 40 -5.64 -10.38 -10.39
CA LEU A 40 -7.08 -10.15 -10.27
C LEU A 40 -7.37 -8.65 -10.36
N THR A 41 -8.54 -8.27 -10.88
CA THR A 41 -8.88 -6.86 -11.10
C THR A 41 -10.16 -6.41 -10.40
N ASP A 42 -11.04 -7.35 -10.08
CA ASP A 42 -12.36 -7.09 -9.55
C ASP A 42 -12.40 -7.29 -8.03
N PHE A 43 -12.86 -6.26 -7.31
CA PHE A 43 -13.05 -6.29 -5.87
C PHE A 43 -14.51 -6.59 -5.47
N GLY A 44 -15.34 -6.98 -6.44
CA GLY A 44 -16.78 -7.16 -6.26
C GLY A 44 -17.47 -5.82 -6.02
N GLY A 45 -18.62 -5.87 -5.32
CA GLY A 45 -19.45 -4.70 -5.04
C GLY A 45 -18.96 -3.82 -3.87
N THR A 46 -17.79 -4.09 -3.29
CA THR A 46 -17.35 -3.47 -2.03
C THR A 46 -16.91 -2.01 -2.25
N PRO A 47 -17.57 -1.00 -1.65
CA PRO A 47 -17.17 0.40 -1.79
C PRO A 47 -16.07 0.78 -0.77
N PHE A 48 -14.84 0.33 -0.97
CA PHE A 48 -13.73 0.58 -0.02
C PHE A 48 -12.80 1.75 -0.43
N LYS A 49 -12.82 2.20 -1.68
CA LYS A 49 -11.82 3.15 -2.20
C LYS A 49 -11.84 4.49 -1.46
N ALA A 50 -13.01 5.10 -1.28
CA ALA A 50 -13.12 6.39 -0.58
C ALA A 50 -12.70 6.29 0.91
N PRO A 51 -13.18 5.30 1.69
CA PRO A 51 -12.66 5.06 3.04
C PRO A 51 -11.14 4.84 3.09
N LEU A 52 -10.57 4.12 2.12
CA LEU A 52 -9.13 3.90 2.03
C LEU A 52 -8.37 5.21 1.79
N GLN A 53 -8.85 6.08 0.90
CA GLN A 53 -8.25 7.39 0.67
C GLN A 53 -8.23 8.23 1.95
N ASN A 54 -9.33 8.24 2.71
CA ASN A 54 -9.42 8.95 3.99
C ASN A 54 -8.43 8.38 5.02
N LEU A 55 -8.29 7.05 5.11
CA LEU A 55 -7.33 6.41 6.01
C LEU A 55 -5.89 6.80 5.66
N LEU A 56 -5.53 6.71 4.38
CA LEU A 56 -4.17 7.05 3.92
C LEU A 56 -3.85 8.54 4.13
N GLN A 57 -4.85 9.41 3.95
CA GLN A 57 -4.73 10.83 4.24
C GLN A 57 -4.47 11.08 5.72
N ALA A 58 -5.27 10.50 6.62
CA ALA A 58 -5.09 10.62 8.07
C ALA A 58 -3.74 10.06 8.54
N CYS A 59 -3.28 8.95 7.94
CA CYS A 59 -1.95 8.41 8.19
C CYS A 59 -0.82 9.37 7.79
N PHE A 60 -1.04 10.19 6.76
CA PHE A 60 -0.06 11.14 6.27
C PHE A 60 -0.07 12.48 7.05
N GLU A 61 -1.25 13.06 7.24
CA GLU A 61 -1.42 14.41 7.79
C GLU A 61 -1.49 14.43 9.32
N ASP A 62 -2.28 13.54 9.92
CA ASP A 62 -2.61 13.62 11.34
C ASP A 62 -1.65 12.82 12.22
N ALA A 63 -1.18 11.67 11.71
CA ALA A 63 -0.37 10.73 12.49
C ALA A 63 1.14 11.02 12.47
N ASN A 64 1.61 11.95 11.61
CA ASN A 64 3.03 12.23 11.35
C ASN A 64 3.89 10.94 11.33
N LEU A 65 3.42 9.92 10.60
CA LEU A 65 4.05 8.60 10.65
C LEU A 65 5.56 8.69 10.38
N SER A 66 6.35 7.94 11.15
CA SER A 66 7.76 7.77 10.84
C SER A 66 7.93 7.09 9.46
N LEU A 67 9.13 7.17 8.90
CA LEU A 67 9.45 6.47 7.65
C LEU A 67 9.10 4.97 7.73
N VAL A 68 9.43 4.32 8.86
CA VAL A 68 9.09 2.91 9.11
C VAL A 68 7.58 2.70 9.13
N GLY A 69 6.83 3.60 9.76
CA GLY A 69 5.37 3.58 9.78
C GLY A 69 4.77 3.63 8.37
N ARG A 70 5.25 4.54 7.52
CA ARG A 70 4.81 4.64 6.11
C ARG A 70 5.07 3.37 5.31
N ILE A 71 6.24 2.76 5.50
CA ILE A 71 6.60 1.49 4.84
C ILE A 71 5.65 0.37 5.29
N ALA A 72 5.43 0.24 6.60
CA ALA A 72 4.53 -0.76 7.15
C ALA A 72 3.09 -0.57 6.64
N THR A 73 2.57 0.65 6.68
CA THR A 73 1.23 0.99 6.14
C THR A 73 1.11 0.61 4.66
N ARG A 74 2.11 0.95 3.83
CA ARG A 74 2.09 0.60 2.41
C ARG A 74 2.05 -0.92 2.21
N TRP A 75 2.85 -1.66 2.98
CA TRP A 75 2.87 -3.12 2.90
C TRP A 75 1.53 -3.74 3.32
N ASP A 76 0.97 -3.30 4.45
CA ASP A 76 -0.29 -3.82 4.98
C ASP A 76 -1.48 -3.53 4.07
N VAL A 77 -1.59 -2.30 3.56
CA VAL A 77 -2.70 -1.95 2.66
C VAL A 77 -2.67 -2.78 1.39
N VAL A 78 -1.49 -2.99 0.78
CA VAL A 78 -1.37 -3.85 -0.40
C VAL A 78 -1.72 -5.30 -0.08
N ARG A 79 -1.33 -5.80 1.10
CA ARG A 79 -1.71 -7.14 1.57
C ARG A 79 -3.22 -7.26 1.73
N PHE A 80 -3.89 -6.28 2.34
CA PHE A 80 -5.34 -6.28 2.51
C PHE A 80 -6.08 -6.20 1.17
N LEU A 81 -5.66 -5.31 0.26
CA LEU A 81 -6.24 -5.22 -1.09
C LEU A 81 -6.06 -6.53 -1.88
N SER A 82 -4.90 -7.18 -1.74
CA SER A 82 -4.66 -8.48 -2.38
C SER A 82 -5.59 -9.56 -1.83
N ASN A 83 -5.88 -9.53 -0.53
CA ASN A 83 -6.83 -10.45 0.10
C ASN A 83 -8.27 -10.16 -0.36
N LEU A 84 -8.68 -8.89 -0.44
CA LEU A 84 -10.01 -8.52 -0.94
C LEU A 84 -10.23 -9.00 -2.38
N LEU A 85 -9.22 -8.88 -3.25
CA LEU A 85 -9.30 -9.41 -4.61
C LEU A 85 -9.50 -10.94 -4.62
N ARG A 86 -8.78 -11.66 -3.77
CA ARG A 86 -8.91 -13.12 -3.67
C ARG A 86 -10.28 -13.52 -3.13
N LEU A 87 -10.76 -12.84 -2.09
CA LEU A 87 -12.09 -13.10 -1.53
C LEU A 87 -13.18 -12.86 -2.59
N ALA A 88 -13.14 -11.74 -3.31
CA ALA A 88 -14.09 -11.45 -4.37
C ALA A 88 -14.07 -12.49 -5.51
N GLU A 89 -12.88 -13.01 -5.85
CA GLU A 89 -12.77 -14.08 -6.84
C GLU A 89 -13.34 -15.41 -6.32
N GLU A 90 -13.09 -15.74 -5.05
CA GLU A 90 -13.63 -16.94 -4.42
C GLU A 90 -15.16 -16.89 -4.30
N GLU A 91 -15.72 -15.74 -3.92
CA GLU A 91 -17.18 -15.53 -3.88
C GLU A 91 -17.84 -15.74 -5.25
N LYS A 92 -17.17 -15.38 -6.35
CA LYS A 92 -17.67 -15.65 -7.71
C LYS A 92 -17.57 -17.12 -8.08
N ARG A 93 -16.50 -17.80 -7.64
CA ARG A 93 -16.23 -19.20 -7.95
C ARG A 93 -17.16 -20.14 -7.19
N ALA A 94 -17.49 -19.78 -5.94
CA ALA A 94 -18.31 -20.56 -5.02
C ALA A 94 -19.35 -19.65 -4.32
N PRO A 95 -20.45 -19.26 -5.02
CA PRO A 95 -21.48 -18.38 -4.47
C PRO A 95 -22.14 -18.91 -3.19
N GLU A 96 -22.10 -20.22 -2.95
CA GLU A 96 -22.60 -20.88 -1.75
C GLU A 96 -21.93 -20.38 -0.45
N ILE A 97 -20.71 -19.84 -0.53
CA ILE A 97 -20.00 -19.26 0.62
C ILE A 97 -20.79 -18.08 1.23
N LEU A 98 -21.58 -17.38 0.42
CA LEU A 98 -22.43 -16.26 0.88
C LEU A 98 -23.76 -16.73 1.49
N ALA A 99 -24.09 -18.01 1.37
CA ALA A 99 -25.35 -18.59 1.87
C ALA A 99 -25.22 -19.17 3.29
N GLU A 100 -24.00 -19.32 3.80
CA GLU A 100 -23.75 -19.80 5.17
C GLU A 100 -23.79 -18.62 6.18
N PRO A 101 -24.61 -18.72 7.26
CA PRO A 101 -24.75 -17.67 8.27
C PRO A 101 -23.61 -17.59 9.29
#